data_AF-A0A964JJL0-F1
#
_entry.id   AF-A0A964JJL0-F1
#
_cell.length_a   1.000
_cell.length_b   1.000
_cell.length_c   1.000
_cell.angle_alpha   90.00
_cell.angle_beta   90.00
_cell.angle_gamma   90.00
#
_symmetry.space_group_name_H-M   'P 1'
#
loop_
_entity.id
_entity.type
_entity.pdbx_description
1 polymer ?
#
loop_
_entity_poly.entity_id
_entity_poly.type
_entity_poly.pdbx_seq_one_letter_code
_entity_poly.pdbx_strand_id
1 'polypeptide(L)'
;MLRRLTALVLLCLPTSAAAVDSVTGASPRVFPAGKGDVIVWVTGRGFADGLSVGISGNGVVQRAAPVVVPEAMRVDGGRGDGIRWSVTIGPEALVGLRDLTVTGADATMATGAGLLEITPALAVMPPTQPPTQPPSQPPTQPGSNPPLPEPEGPIGVDVITRASPTYAAQGEQVNLWIVGRTFVDGVTVSFSGAGMGPALVNGQPLLPKISRNIPSEQAKFDGIEYYLRVGAETPVGPVDITVVGPDGTRATGVGLFEVVAPGAVPPPAAGAGNVDVISGASPRAFRAGRNVSLWLWGKGFEPGATVVFSQPGIRPYAPAEVVKDAGNYPGFDGIRSFLVVDPLAARGPLDVTVINPNASQAIAPGVVQVIGADDAIPDENDVVDDFGPCLAAETTIEEITFVQPMQVKPGTPLPLAIVGRGFACGATVIIAGGGLRAPQGSAPRIVRDGVDPQKTTLYWDLEVTADAAVGSRDVTVVNPNNSSKTLAQAFSIVLEITESYAGDGGVDERVKQDDGVHACSTSGASSRGVLPLLLGLGLLLGTRSRGTRSLGRRR
;
A
#
# COMPACT_ATOMS: atom_id res chain seq x y z
N MET A 1 -51.21 54.49 8.39
CA MET A 1 -49.75 54.44 8.67
C MET A 1 -49.56 53.25 9.61
N LEU A 2 -48.76 52.20 9.41
CA LEU A 2 -47.62 51.94 8.54
C LEU A 2 -47.51 50.39 8.49
N ARG A 3 -47.45 49.77 7.31
CA ARG A 3 -47.11 48.33 7.15
C ARG A 3 -45.61 48.18 7.31
N ARG A 4 -45.12 47.34 8.24
CA ARG A 4 -43.71 46.93 8.30
C ARG A 4 -43.54 45.65 7.48
N LEU A 5 -42.91 45.78 6.31
CA LEU A 5 -42.25 44.67 5.61
C LEU A 5 -40.90 44.44 6.29
N THR A 6 -40.67 43.24 6.82
CA THR A 6 -39.35 42.78 7.25
C THR A 6 -38.69 42.10 6.06
N ALA A 7 -37.73 42.78 5.42
CA ALA A 7 -36.87 42.18 4.41
C ALA A 7 -35.82 41.29 5.09
N LEU A 8 -35.93 39.99 4.87
CA LEU A 8 -34.91 39.01 5.27
C LEU A 8 -33.75 39.12 4.26
N VAL A 9 -32.69 39.84 4.63
CA VAL A 9 -31.44 39.88 3.87
C VAL A 9 -30.70 38.58 4.14
N LEU A 10 -30.77 37.66 3.18
CA LEU A 10 -29.97 36.43 3.17
C LEU A 10 -28.52 36.83 2.84
N LEU A 11 -27.70 37.00 3.87
CA LEU A 11 -26.25 37.14 3.72
C LEU A 11 -25.68 35.82 3.20
N CYS A 12 -25.43 35.76 1.89
CA CYS A 12 -24.55 34.75 1.29
C CYS A 12 -23.13 35.03 1.80
N LEU A 13 -22.69 34.26 2.80
CA LEU A 13 -21.27 34.18 3.13
C LEU A 13 -20.54 33.59 1.92
N PRO A 14 -19.40 34.17 1.49
CA PRO A 14 -18.61 33.57 0.42
C PRO A 14 -18.13 32.20 0.90
N THR A 15 -18.56 31.15 0.23
CA THR A 15 -17.97 29.82 0.33
C THR A 15 -16.50 29.99 -0.02
N SER A 16 -15.60 29.80 0.95
CA SER A 16 -14.16 29.84 0.74
C SER A 16 -13.81 28.87 -0.39
N ALA A 17 -13.33 29.39 -1.52
CA ALA A 17 -12.85 28.57 -2.62
C ALA A 17 -11.75 27.63 -2.08
N ALA A 18 -11.90 26.33 -2.28
CA ALA A 18 -10.94 25.37 -1.76
C ALA A 18 -9.65 25.46 -2.57
N ALA A 19 -8.55 25.71 -1.86
CA ALA A 19 -7.21 25.70 -2.43
C ALA A 19 -6.78 24.27 -2.74
N VAL A 20 -6.25 24.04 -3.94
CA VAL A 20 -5.61 22.77 -4.33
C VAL A 20 -4.31 22.61 -3.54
N ASP A 21 -4.25 21.58 -2.70
CA ASP A 21 -3.17 21.34 -1.74
C ASP A 21 -2.13 20.37 -2.30
N SER A 22 -2.56 19.23 -2.87
CA SER A 22 -1.64 18.22 -3.39
C SER A 22 -2.24 17.39 -4.53
N VAL A 23 -1.36 16.84 -5.38
CA VAL A 23 -1.68 15.82 -6.40
C VAL A 23 -0.71 14.66 -6.18
N THR A 24 -1.24 13.50 -5.81
CA THR A 24 -0.44 12.39 -5.25
C THR A 24 -0.50 11.11 -6.08
N GLY A 25 -1.45 10.99 -7.01
CA GLY A 25 -1.61 9.77 -7.79
C GLY A 25 -2.46 9.91 -9.04
N ALA A 26 -2.28 8.97 -9.97
CA ALA A 26 -3.12 8.80 -11.15
C ALA A 26 -3.38 7.30 -11.39
N SER A 27 -4.61 6.93 -11.71
CA SER A 27 -5.01 5.54 -11.97
C SER A 27 -6.03 5.42 -13.12
N PRO A 28 -5.87 4.50 -14.07
CA PRO A 28 -4.67 3.69 -14.30
C PRO A 28 -3.41 4.54 -14.56
N ARG A 29 -2.25 4.03 -14.16
CA ARG A 29 -0.97 4.74 -14.29
C ARG A 29 -0.37 4.68 -15.69
N VAL A 30 -0.63 3.61 -16.45
CA VAL A 30 0.09 3.31 -17.70
C VAL A 30 -0.88 3.17 -18.87
N PHE A 31 -0.55 3.82 -19.99
CA PHE A 31 -1.31 3.70 -21.23
C PHE A 31 -0.39 3.64 -22.46
N PRO A 32 -0.69 2.80 -23.46
CA PRO A 32 0.02 2.87 -24.74
C PRO A 32 -0.36 4.12 -25.53
N ALA A 33 0.58 4.68 -26.30
CA ALA A 33 0.28 5.70 -27.30
C ALA A 33 -0.77 5.18 -28.29
N GLY A 34 -1.72 6.03 -28.67
CA GLY A 34 -2.83 5.65 -29.54
C GLY A 34 -3.95 4.87 -28.86
N LYS A 35 -3.96 4.77 -27.52
CA LYS A 35 -5.02 4.06 -26.77
C LYS A 35 -6.43 4.60 -27.04
N GLY A 36 -6.57 5.88 -27.41
CA GLY A 36 -7.87 6.52 -27.59
C GLY A 36 -8.45 7.05 -26.29
N ASP A 37 -9.78 7.04 -26.16
CA ASP A 37 -10.49 7.67 -25.04
C ASP A 37 -10.36 6.83 -23.76
N VAL A 38 -9.93 7.47 -22.66
CA VAL A 38 -9.73 6.85 -21.36
C VAL A 38 -10.21 7.77 -20.23
N ILE A 39 -10.41 7.17 -19.06
CA ILE A 39 -10.66 7.89 -17.81
C ILE A 39 -9.45 7.69 -16.91
N VAL A 40 -8.90 8.79 -16.43
CA VAL A 40 -7.83 8.84 -15.43
C VAL A 40 -8.42 9.37 -14.13
N TRP A 41 -8.27 8.60 -13.07
CA TRP A 41 -8.55 9.02 -11.70
C TRP A 41 -7.32 9.69 -11.12
N VAL A 42 -7.43 10.96 -10.78
CA VAL A 42 -6.37 11.73 -10.13
C VAL A 42 -6.69 11.85 -8.64
N THR A 43 -5.74 11.50 -7.77
CA THR A 43 -5.88 11.58 -6.31
C THR A 43 -5.05 12.72 -5.75
N GLY A 44 -5.53 13.35 -4.69
CA GLY A 44 -4.89 14.50 -4.08
C GLY A 44 -5.72 15.08 -2.94
N ARG A 45 -5.51 16.36 -2.63
CA ARG A 45 -6.27 17.10 -1.62
C ARG A 45 -6.61 18.51 -2.09
N GLY A 46 -7.72 19.04 -1.58
CA GLY A 46 -8.16 20.40 -1.89
C GLY A 46 -8.82 20.54 -3.26
N PHE A 47 -9.34 19.46 -3.82
CA PHE A 47 -10.05 19.51 -5.10
C PHE A 47 -11.47 20.03 -4.88
N ALA A 48 -11.83 21.09 -5.60
CA ALA A 48 -13.19 21.61 -5.65
C ALA A 48 -13.65 21.83 -7.08
N ASP A 49 -14.96 21.98 -7.26
CA ASP A 49 -15.58 22.24 -8.56
C ASP A 49 -14.96 23.47 -9.24
N GLY A 50 -14.83 23.40 -10.57
CA GLY A 50 -14.23 24.46 -11.38
C GLY A 50 -12.72 24.38 -11.54
N LEU A 51 -12.08 23.29 -11.06
CA LEU A 51 -10.66 23.03 -11.31
C LEU A 51 -10.37 22.65 -12.77
N SER A 52 -9.10 22.76 -13.15
CA SER A 52 -8.56 22.23 -14.41
C SER A 52 -7.41 21.27 -14.14
N VAL A 53 -7.21 20.31 -15.05
CA VAL A 53 -6.09 19.37 -15.01
C VAL A 53 -5.24 19.56 -16.26
N GLY A 54 -3.95 19.83 -16.06
CA GLY A 54 -2.91 19.83 -17.08
C GLY A 54 -2.05 18.57 -17.01
N ILE A 55 -1.48 18.20 -18.14
CA ILE A 55 -0.50 17.11 -18.26
C ILE A 55 0.72 17.62 -19.01
N SER A 56 1.91 17.24 -18.54
CA SER A 56 3.16 17.54 -19.23
C SER A 56 3.27 16.76 -20.56
N GLY A 57 3.95 17.34 -21.55
CA GLY A 57 4.13 16.71 -22.86
C GLY A 57 2.89 16.81 -23.78
N ASN A 58 3.04 16.34 -25.01
CA ASN A 58 2.03 16.47 -26.07
C ASN A 58 1.31 15.15 -26.36
N GLY A 59 0.13 15.25 -26.98
CA GLY A 59 -0.63 14.12 -27.53
C GLY A 59 -1.61 13.44 -26.55
N VAL A 60 -1.82 14.03 -25.37
CA VAL A 60 -2.97 13.73 -24.51
C VAL A 60 -3.89 14.95 -24.52
N VAL A 61 -5.16 14.75 -24.87
CA VAL A 61 -6.13 15.84 -25.04
C VAL A 61 -7.30 15.63 -24.10
N GLN A 62 -7.66 16.66 -23.32
CA GLN A 62 -8.85 16.62 -22.48
C GLN A 62 -10.12 16.55 -23.33
N ARG A 63 -11.01 15.61 -22.99
CA ARG A 63 -12.30 15.41 -23.68
C ARG A 63 -13.49 16.00 -22.95
N ALA A 64 -13.43 15.99 -21.63
CA ALA A 64 -14.47 16.57 -20.79
C ALA A 64 -13.83 17.32 -19.62
N ALA A 65 -14.54 18.31 -19.09
CA ALA A 65 -14.12 18.99 -17.87
C ALA A 65 -13.91 17.96 -16.74
N PRO A 66 -12.84 18.09 -15.95
CA PRO A 66 -12.60 17.17 -14.83
C PRO A 66 -13.74 17.28 -13.82
N VAL A 67 -14.20 16.14 -13.31
CA VAL A 67 -15.30 16.08 -12.32
C VAL A 67 -14.70 15.74 -10.96
N VAL A 68 -14.94 16.61 -9.96
CA VAL A 68 -14.57 16.32 -8.58
C VAL A 68 -15.52 15.26 -8.03
N VAL A 69 -14.96 14.25 -7.40
CA VAL A 69 -15.67 13.16 -6.75
C VAL A 69 -15.32 13.22 -5.27
N PRO A 70 -16.30 13.59 -4.41
CA PRO A 70 -16.10 13.72 -2.98
C PRO A 70 -15.60 12.42 -2.35
N GLU A 71 -14.77 12.53 -1.31
CA GLU A 71 -14.22 11.39 -0.56
C GLU A 71 -15.28 10.34 -0.18
N ALA A 72 -16.47 10.78 0.25
CA ALA A 72 -17.58 9.90 0.66
C ALA A 72 -18.18 9.03 -0.47
N MET A 73 -17.87 9.33 -1.74
CA MET A 73 -18.33 8.59 -2.91
C MET A 73 -17.22 7.76 -3.58
N ARG A 74 -16.03 7.71 -2.98
CA ARG A 74 -14.92 6.90 -3.48
C ARG A 74 -15.01 5.46 -2.97
N VAL A 75 -14.74 4.51 -3.87
CA VAL A 75 -14.79 3.05 -3.63
C VAL A 75 -13.41 2.49 -3.24
N ASP A 76 -12.34 3.30 -3.27
CA ASP A 76 -10.94 2.86 -3.07
C ASP A 76 -10.30 3.28 -1.73
N GLY A 77 -11.06 3.89 -0.81
CA GLY A 77 -10.61 4.11 0.57
C GLY A 77 -9.45 5.10 0.78
N GLY A 78 -9.11 5.92 -0.22
CA GLY A 78 -8.09 6.97 -0.08
C GLY A 78 -8.56 8.18 0.75
N ARG A 79 -7.66 8.78 1.54
CA ARG A 79 -7.91 10.04 2.27
C ARG A 79 -7.79 11.24 1.31
N GLY A 80 -8.92 11.84 0.93
CA GLY A 80 -9.03 13.10 0.17
C GLY A 80 -9.98 13.03 -1.05
N ASP A 81 -10.43 14.20 -1.50
CA ASP A 81 -11.22 14.35 -2.74
C ASP A 81 -10.43 13.87 -3.96
N GLY A 82 -11.10 13.28 -4.95
CA GLY A 82 -10.43 12.84 -6.18
C GLY A 82 -11.09 13.38 -7.45
N ILE A 83 -10.37 13.37 -8.56
CA ILE A 83 -10.85 13.89 -9.84
C ILE A 83 -11.03 12.73 -10.81
N ARG A 84 -12.19 12.67 -11.47
CA ARG A 84 -12.39 11.86 -12.66
C ARG A 84 -12.08 12.72 -13.89
N TRP A 85 -11.00 12.41 -14.59
CA TRP A 85 -10.52 13.17 -15.74
C TRP A 85 -10.60 12.34 -17.03
N SER A 86 -11.34 12.84 -18.02
CA SER A 86 -11.54 12.16 -19.30
C SER A 86 -10.62 12.73 -20.37
N VAL A 87 -9.79 11.89 -20.98
CA VAL A 87 -8.78 12.28 -21.98
C VAL A 87 -8.75 11.32 -23.16
N THR A 88 -8.25 11.79 -24.29
CA THR A 88 -7.85 10.97 -25.44
C THR A 88 -6.34 10.90 -25.50
N ILE A 89 -5.78 9.69 -25.58
CA ILE A 89 -4.36 9.45 -25.81
C ILE A 89 -4.14 9.19 -27.30
N GLY A 90 -3.56 10.17 -27.98
CA GLY A 90 -3.30 10.11 -29.43
C GLY A 90 -2.16 9.17 -29.80
N PRO A 91 -2.09 8.74 -31.07
CA PRO A 91 -1.02 7.87 -31.57
C PRO A 91 0.37 8.52 -31.49
N GLU A 92 0.42 9.84 -31.59
CA GLU A 92 1.64 10.66 -31.46
C GLU A 92 1.86 11.16 -30.02
N ALA A 93 1.19 10.56 -29.03
CA ALA A 93 1.46 10.89 -27.63
C ALA A 93 2.93 10.60 -27.32
N LEU A 94 3.62 11.60 -26.78
CA LEU A 94 5.03 11.44 -26.40
C LEU A 94 5.12 10.23 -25.46
N VAL A 95 6.18 9.42 -25.57
CA VAL A 95 6.42 8.25 -24.70
C VAL A 95 7.20 8.67 -23.44
N GLY A 96 6.92 8.05 -22.30
CA GLY A 96 7.57 8.30 -21.00
C GLY A 96 6.63 8.81 -19.90
N LEU A 97 7.22 9.14 -18.76
CA LEU A 97 6.52 9.63 -17.56
C LEU A 97 5.99 11.06 -17.74
N ARG A 98 4.82 11.32 -17.17
CA ARG A 98 4.04 12.54 -17.30
C ARG A 98 3.63 13.03 -15.92
N ASP A 99 3.94 14.29 -15.69
CA ASP A 99 3.47 15.07 -14.56
C ASP A 99 2.03 15.52 -14.80
N LEU A 100 1.22 15.56 -13.74
CA LEU A 100 -0.12 16.11 -13.75
C LEU A 100 -0.15 17.34 -12.85
N THR A 101 -0.66 18.45 -13.38
CA THR A 101 -0.84 19.70 -12.64
C THR A 101 -2.33 19.96 -12.49
N VAL A 102 -2.81 20.09 -11.25
CA VAL A 102 -4.19 20.51 -10.99
C VAL A 102 -4.18 21.97 -10.60
N THR A 103 -5.04 22.77 -11.23
CA THR A 103 -5.22 24.20 -10.93
C THR A 103 -6.64 24.45 -10.43
N GLY A 104 -6.76 24.97 -9.21
CA GLY A 104 -8.03 25.33 -8.58
C GLY A 104 -8.66 26.57 -9.21
N ALA A 105 -9.94 26.79 -8.92
CA ALA A 105 -10.67 27.99 -9.37
C ALA A 105 -10.09 29.29 -8.80
N ASP A 106 -9.37 29.20 -7.67
CA ASP A 106 -8.62 30.30 -7.03
C ASP A 106 -7.18 30.45 -7.56
N ALA A 107 -6.84 29.73 -8.65
CA ALA A 107 -5.52 29.66 -9.27
C ALA A 107 -4.42 29.00 -8.43
N THR A 108 -4.75 28.36 -7.29
CA THR A 108 -3.80 27.51 -6.57
C THR A 108 -3.45 26.28 -7.41
N MET A 109 -2.21 25.82 -7.32
CA MET A 109 -1.70 24.73 -8.17
C MET A 109 -0.94 23.71 -7.34
N ALA A 110 -1.15 22.43 -7.66
CA ALA A 110 -0.28 21.35 -7.21
C ALA A 110 0.07 20.45 -8.39
N THR A 111 1.33 20.00 -8.42
CA THR A 111 1.84 19.10 -9.49
C THR A 111 2.32 17.80 -8.87
N GLY A 112 1.81 16.69 -9.40
CA GLY A 112 2.32 15.37 -9.10
C GLY A 112 3.24 14.90 -10.22
N ALA A 113 4.50 14.63 -9.88
CA ALA A 113 5.52 14.26 -10.86
C ALA A 113 5.43 12.78 -11.25
N GLY A 114 5.55 12.47 -12.54
CA GLY A 114 5.64 11.12 -13.09
C GLY A 114 4.45 10.20 -12.76
N LEU A 115 3.27 10.79 -12.58
CA LEU A 115 2.08 10.07 -12.15
C LEU A 115 1.44 9.23 -13.26
N LEU A 116 1.66 9.57 -14.52
CA LEU A 116 1.15 8.82 -15.67
C LEU A 116 2.29 8.43 -16.62
N GLU A 117 2.27 7.23 -17.17
CA GLU A 117 3.26 6.74 -18.13
C GLU A 117 2.60 6.46 -19.48
N ILE A 118 3.14 7.05 -20.54
CA ILE A 118 2.77 6.71 -21.92
C ILE A 118 3.81 5.73 -22.46
N THR A 119 3.41 4.52 -22.79
CA THR A 119 4.28 3.52 -23.42
C THR A 119 4.15 3.56 -24.95
N PRO A 120 5.12 3.01 -25.70
CA PRO A 120 4.99 2.91 -27.16
C PRO A 120 3.70 2.19 -27.56
N ALA A 121 3.12 2.58 -28.70
CA ALA A 121 1.95 1.91 -29.26
C ALA A 121 2.25 0.41 -29.46
N LEU A 122 1.28 -0.44 -29.12
CA LEU A 122 1.41 -1.89 -29.36
C LEU A 122 1.57 -2.10 -30.87
N ALA A 123 2.71 -2.68 -31.28
CA ALA A 123 2.94 -3.00 -32.67
C ALA A 123 1.89 -4.02 -33.12
N VAL A 124 0.97 -3.59 -33.98
CA VAL A 124 0.10 -4.51 -34.71
C VAL A 124 1.03 -5.29 -35.64
N MET A 125 1.34 -6.54 -35.28
CA MET A 125 2.03 -7.43 -36.21
C MET A 125 1.16 -7.53 -37.48
N PRO A 126 1.71 -7.22 -38.66
CA PRO A 126 0.93 -7.28 -39.88
C PRO A 126 0.43 -8.72 -40.09
N PRO A 127 -0.85 -8.91 -40.45
CA PRO A 127 -1.38 -10.24 -40.70
C PRO A 127 -0.62 -10.87 -41.87
N THR A 128 -0.10 -12.07 -41.65
CA THR A 128 0.43 -12.94 -42.70
C THR A 128 -0.68 -13.19 -43.72
N GLN A 129 -0.58 -12.60 -44.92
CA GLN A 129 -1.58 -12.75 -45.97
C GLN A 129 -1.75 -14.22 -46.40
N PRO A 130 -2.99 -14.77 -46.41
CA PRO A 130 -3.29 -15.99 -47.14
C PRO A 130 -3.40 -15.73 -48.65
N PRO A 131 -3.21 -16.75 -49.51
CA PRO A 131 -3.06 -16.57 -50.95
C PRO A 131 -4.35 -16.06 -51.63
N THR A 132 -4.12 -15.12 -52.56
CA THR A 132 -5.03 -14.46 -53.50
C THR A 132 -6.03 -15.39 -54.19
N GLN A 133 -7.31 -15.00 -54.21
CA GLN A 133 -8.31 -15.41 -55.22
C GLN A 133 -8.54 -14.29 -56.27
N PRO A 134 -8.92 -14.64 -57.53
CA PRO A 134 -9.02 -13.71 -58.68
C PRO A 134 -10.39 -13.01 -58.81
N PRO A 135 -10.55 -12.05 -59.74
CA PRO A 135 -11.45 -10.90 -59.58
C PRO A 135 -12.83 -11.01 -60.26
N SER A 136 -13.84 -10.42 -59.64
CA SER A 136 -15.13 -9.96 -60.25
C SER A 136 -15.86 -9.10 -59.19
N GLN A 137 -16.45 -7.91 -59.38
CA GLN A 137 -16.79 -6.99 -60.50
C GLN A 137 -16.93 -5.54 -59.91
N PRO A 138 -16.98 -4.46 -60.75
CA PRO A 138 -17.01 -3.05 -60.33
C PRO A 138 -18.43 -2.45 -60.09
N PRO A 139 -18.57 -1.20 -59.59
CA PRO A 139 -19.52 -0.81 -58.53
C PRO A 139 -20.80 -0.10 -58.99
N THR A 140 -21.82 -0.08 -58.12
CA THR A 140 -22.97 0.84 -58.19
C THR A 140 -23.18 1.59 -56.86
N GLN A 141 -22.80 2.87 -56.90
CA GLN A 141 -23.35 4.11 -56.32
C GLN A 141 -24.00 4.21 -54.91
N PRO A 142 -23.99 5.43 -54.32
CA PRO A 142 -23.91 5.67 -52.89
C PRO A 142 -25.26 6.01 -52.25
N GLY A 143 -25.48 5.53 -51.03
CA GLY A 143 -26.61 5.90 -50.19
C GLY A 143 -26.22 5.89 -48.71
N SER A 144 -26.11 7.10 -48.15
CA SER A 144 -26.26 7.46 -46.72
C SER A 144 -26.01 6.37 -45.67
N ASN A 145 -24.81 6.37 -45.07
CA ASN A 145 -24.54 5.63 -43.84
C ASN A 145 -25.29 6.25 -42.65
N PRO A 146 -26.03 5.46 -41.84
CA PRO A 146 -26.40 5.82 -40.48
C PRO A 146 -25.15 5.99 -39.60
N PRO A 147 -25.27 6.60 -38.41
CA PRO A 147 -24.12 6.79 -37.52
C PRO A 147 -23.45 5.45 -37.23
N LEU A 148 -22.12 5.40 -37.33
CA LEU A 148 -21.35 4.23 -36.90
C LEU A 148 -21.72 3.92 -35.45
N PRO A 149 -22.02 2.65 -35.11
CA PRO A 149 -22.08 2.24 -33.73
C PRO A 149 -20.73 2.54 -33.07
N GLU A 150 -20.80 3.09 -31.88
CA GLU A 150 -19.68 3.28 -30.95
C GLU A 150 -18.86 1.98 -30.89
N PRO A 151 -17.52 2.02 -30.98
CA PRO A 151 -16.71 0.80 -30.95
C PRO A 151 -16.92 0.13 -29.59
N GLU A 152 -17.64 -0.99 -29.60
CA GLU A 152 -17.74 -1.88 -28.46
C GLU A 152 -16.31 -2.19 -27.99
N GLY A 153 -16.07 -2.04 -26.68
CA GLY A 153 -14.78 -2.36 -26.06
C GLY A 153 -14.32 -3.77 -26.44
N PRO A 154 -13.03 -4.09 -26.28
CA PRO A 154 -12.42 -5.31 -26.82
C PRO A 154 -13.33 -6.52 -26.57
N ILE A 155 -13.89 -7.03 -27.66
CA ILE A 155 -14.77 -8.18 -27.69
C ILE A 155 -13.87 -9.37 -27.43
N GLY A 156 -14.13 -10.09 -26.34
CA GLY A 156 -13.47 -11.37 -26.09
C GLY A 156 -13.01 -11.60 -24.65
N VAL A 157 -12.81 -12.87 -24.32
CA VAL A 157 -12.40 -13.35 -23.00
C VAL A 157 -10.94 -12.98 -22.74
N ASP A 158 -10.68 -12.15 -21.72
CA ASP A 158 -9.33 -11.67 -21.37
C ASP A 158 -8.62 -12.57 -20.34
N VAL A 159 -9.27 -12.79 -19.19
CA VAL A 159 -8.66 -13.52 -18.07
C VAL A 159 -9.70 -14.28 -17.26
N ILE A 160 -9.32 -15.43 -16.70
CA ILE A 160 -10.05 -16.12 -15.64
C ILE A 160 -9.17 -16.08 -14.40
N THR A 161 -9.71 -15.56 -13.31
CA THR A 161 -8.94 -15.32 -12.08
C THR A 161 -9.31 -16.28 -10.95
N ARG A 162 -10.54 -16.83 -10.93
CA ARG A 162 -10.97 -17.76 -9.88
C ARG A 162 -12.19 -18.59 -10.28
N ALA A 163 -12.41 -19.69 -9.56
CA ALA A 163 -13.65 -20.46 -9.57
C ALA A 163 -14.08 -20.83 -8.14
N SER A 164 -15.39 -20.85 -7.87
CA SER A 164 -15.95 -21.20 -6.56
C SER A 164 -17.22 -22.04 -6.71
N PRO A 165 -17.39 -23.17 -6.00
CA PRO A 165 -16.41 -23.77 -5.09
C PRO A 165 -15.14 -24.24 -5.82
N THR A 166 -14.05 -24.46 -5.08
CA THR A 166 -12.74 -24.86 -5.66
C THR A 166 -12.60 -26.37 -5.86
N TYR A 167 -13.59 -27.17 -5.48
CA TYR A 167 -13.58 -28.63 -5.67
C TYR A 167 -15.00 -29.19 -5.80
N ALA A 168 -15.11 -30.43 -6.29
CA ALA A 168 -16.29 -31.27 -6.15
C ALA A 168 -15.92 -32.76 -6.20
N ALA A 169 -16.75 -33.62 -5.63
CA ALA A 169 -16.52 -35.06 -5.68
C ALA A 169 -16.97 -35.68 -7.01
N GLN A 170 -16.36 -36.79 -7.39
CA GLN A 170 -16.81 -37.62 -8.51
C GLN A 170 -18.30 -37.97 -8.35
N GLY A 171 -19.06 -37.80 -9.43
CA GLY A 171 -20.50 -38.08 -9.45
C GLY A 171 -21.39 -36.93 -8.96
N GLU A 172 -20.82 -35.83 -8.45
CA GLU A 172 -21.59 -34.69 -8.00
C GLU A 172 -21.99 -33.71 -9.12
N GLN A 173 -22.96 -32.86 -8.78
CA GLN A 173 -23.32 -31.69 -9.57
C GLN A 173 -23.20 -30.46 -8.67
N VAL A 174 -22.49 -29.43 -9.12
CA VAL A 174 -22.21 -28.22 -8.34
C VAL A 174 -22.53 -26.96 -9.15
N ASN A 175 -22.94 -25.90 -8.45
CA ASN A 175 -23.04 -24.58 -9.06
C ASN A 175 -21.66 -23.91 -8.97
N LEU A 176 -20.98 -23.81 -10.10
CA LEU A 176 -19.65 -23.26 -10.22
C LEU A 176 -19.73 -21.79 -10.68
N TRP A 177 -19.13 -20.91 -9.89
CA TRP A 177 -19.00 -19.50 -10.18
C TRP A 177 -17.58 -19.18 -10.66
N ILE A 178 -17.44 -18.86 -11.95
CA ILE A 178 -16.15 -18.52 -12.57
C ILE A 178 -16.06 -17.00 -12.70
N VAL A 179 -14.93 -16.42 -12.28
CA VAL A 179 -14.73 -14.97 -12.33
C VAL A 179 -13.56 -14.62 -13.23
N GLY A 180 -13.75 -13.55 -13.98
CA GLY A 180 -12.77 -13.05 -14.92
C GLY A 180 -13.15 -11.68 -15.43
N ARG A 181 -12.64 -11.33 -16.62
CA ARG A 181 -12.95 -10.08 -17.30
C ARG A 181 -13.39 -10.34 -18.72
N THR A 182 -14.22 -9.42 -19.21
CA THR A 182 -14.72 -9.32 -20.59
C THR A 182 -15.44 -10.58 -21.06
N PHE A 183 -16.19 -11.23 -20.15
CA PHE A 183 -17.05 -12.33 -20.55
C PHE A 183 -18.23 -11.79 -21.36
N VAL A 184 -18.47 -12.43 -22.51
CA VAL A 184 -19.57 -12.09 -23.41
C VAL A 184 -20.59 -13.22 -23.43
N ASP A 185 -21.80 -12.92 -23.90
CA ASP A 185 -22.84 -13.93 -24.06
C ASP A 185 -22.41 -14.96 -25.12
N GLY A 186 -22.75 -16.24 -24.89
CA GLY A 186 -22.40 -17.33 -25.80
C GLY A 186 -21.01 -17.93 -25.60
N VAL A 187 -20.31 -17.62 -24.50
CA VAL A 187 -19.05 -18.30 -24.14
C VAL A 187 -19.26 -19.80 -23.93
N THR A 188 -18.23 -20.57 -24.29
CA THR A 188 -18.14 -21.99 -23.97
C THR A 188 -17.12 -22.21 -22.85
N VAL A 189 -17.47 -23.04 -21.87
CA VAL A 189 -16.58 -23.43 -20.77
C VAL A 189 -16.13 -24.87 -20.98
N SER A 190 -14.85 -25.12 -20.77
CA SER A 190 -14.24 -26.45 -20.87
C SER A 190 -13.26 -26.68 -19.71
N PHE A 191 -13.02 -27.95 -19.40
CA PHE A 191 -12.22 -28.39 -18.27
C PHE A 191 -11.12 -29.33 -18.77
N SER A 192 -9.92 -29.26 -18.19
CA SER A 192 -8.82 -30.13 -18.60
C SER A 192 -9.04 -31.62 -18.27
N GLY A 193 -9.89 -31.94 -17.30
CA GLY A 193 -10.22 -33.32 -16.94
C GLY A 193 -11.38 -33.91 -17.76
N ALA A 194 -11.21 -35.16 -18.20
CA ALA A 194 -12.25 -35.89 -18.92
C ALA A 194 -13.43 -36.27 -18.01
N GLY A 195 -14.66 -36.29 -18.54
CA GLY A 195 -15.86 -36.67 -17.78
C GLY A 195 -16.57 -35.53 -17.06
N MET A 196 -16.07 -34.30 -17.21
CA MET A 196 -16.73 -33.08 -16.75
C MET A 196 -17.49 -32.40 -17.88
N GLY A 197 -18.59 -31.75 -17.53
CA GLY A 197 -19.41 -31.02 -18.51
C GLY A 197 -20.59 -30.30 -17.87
N PRO A 198 -21.42 -29.64 -18.67
CA PRO A 198 -22.60 -28.96 -18.15
C PRO A 198 -23.59 -29.98 -17.59
N ALA A 199 -24.28 -29.60 -16.53
CA ALA A 199 -25.44 -30.32 -16.05
C ALA A 199 -26.49 -30.41 -17.16
N LEU A 200 -27.21 -31.54 -17.20
CA LEU A 200 -28.23 -31.81 -18.21
C LEU A 200 -29.61 -31.70 -17.60
N VAL A 201 -30.52 -31.04 -18.31
CA VAL A 201 -31.97 -31.06 -18.02
C VAL A 201 -32.67 -31.63 -19.24
N ASN A 202 -33.37 -32.76 -19.07
CA ASN A 202 -34.02 -33.50 -20.16
C ASN A 202 -33.07 -33.86 -21.32
N GLY A 203 -31.80 -34.18 -21.01
CA GLY A 203 -30.78 -34.51 -22.00
C GLY A 203 -30.17 -33.31 -22.73
N GLN A 204 -30.59 -32.09 -22.41
CA GLN A 204 -30.02 -30.85 -22.96
C GLN A 204 -29.07 -30.19 -21.96
N PRO A 205 -27.91 -29.68 -22.39
CA PRO A 205 -26.97 -28.99 -21.51
C PRO A 205 -27.53 -27.65 -21.04
N LEU A 206 -27.38 -27.37 -19.74
CA LEU A 206 -27.62 -26.03 -19.21
C LEU A 206 -26.55 -25.07 -19.72
N LEU A 207 -26.98 -23.96 -20.30
CA LEU A 207 -26.09 -22.95 -20.83
C LEU A 207 -25.48 -22.11 -19.69
N PRO A 208 -24.21 -21.67 -19.81
CA PRO A 208 -23.61 -20.73 -18.87
C PRO A 208 -24.40 -19.42 -18.82
N LYS A 209 -24.60 -18.88 -17.63
CA LYS A 209 -25.25 -17.58 -17.44
C LYS A 209 -24.21 -16.52 -17.10
N ILE A 210 -24.15 -15.46 -17.90
CA ILE A 210 -23.16 -14.39 -17.74
C ILE A 210 -23.77 -13.25 -16.94
N SER A 211 -23.00 -12.76 -15.98
CA SER A 211 -23.29 -11.56 -15.21
C SER A 211 -22.15 -10.58 -15.45
N ARG A 212 -22.44 -9.51 -16.19
CA ARG A 212 -21.45 -8.52 -16.60
C ARG A 212 -21.36 -7.37 -15.62
N ASN A 213 -20.17 -6.79 -15.50
CA ASN A 213 -19.92 -5.57 -14.72
C ASN A 213 -20.39 -5.67 -13.27
N ILE A 214 -20.25 -6.86 -12.67
CA ILE A 214 -20.61 -7.07 -11.28
C ILE A 214 -19.70 -6.18 -10.45
N PRO A 215 -20.28 -5.23 -9.69
CA PRO A 215 -19.48 -4.37 -8.85
C PRO A 215 -18.77 -5.22 -7.80
N SER A 216 -17.45 -5.18 -7.79
CA SER A 216 -16.62 -5.59 -6.66
C SER A 216 -15.88 -4.37 -6.12
N GLU A 217 -15.36 -4.47 -4.90
CA GLU A 217 -14.65 -3.37 -4.22
C GLU A 217 -13.42 -2.83 -5.00
N GLN A 218 -12.91 -3.56 -6.01
CA GLN A 218 -11.65 -3.21 -6.71
C GLN A 218 -11.78 -3.09 -8.24
N ALA A 219 -12.82 -3.66 -8.87
CA ALA A 219 -13.11 -3.49 -10.29
C ALA A 219 -14.52 -4.01 -10.66
N LYS A 220 -14.97 -3.70 -11.87
CA LYS A 220 -16.08 -4.42 -12.50
C LYS A 220 -15.54 -5.75 -13.03
N PHE A 221 -15.96 -6.86 -12.42
CA PHE A 221 -15.66 -8.20 -12.92
C PHE A 221 -16.86 -8.78 -13.62
N ASP A 222 -16.61 -9.70 -14.54
CA ASP A 222 -17.65 -10.52 -15.11
C ASP A 222 -17.65 -11.89 -14.41
N GLY A 223 -18.84 -12.46 -14.27
CA GLY A 223 -19.06 -13.76 -13.66
C GLY A 223 -19.80 -14.70 -14.60
N ILE A 224 -19.45 -15.98 -14.54
CA ILE A 224 -20.17 -17.06 -15.20
C ILE A 224 -20.75 -17.95 -14.11
N GLU A 225 -22.08 -18.07 -14.08
CA GLU A 225 -22.76 -19.15 -13.37
C GLU A 225 -22.78 -20.38 -14.27
N TYR A 226 -22.14 -21.46 -13.82
CA TYR A 226 -22.00 -22.70 -14.58
C TYR A 226 -22.40 -23.90 -13.73
N TYR A 227 -23.49 -24.57 -14.12
CA TYR A 227 -23.91 -25.81 -13.46
C TYR A 227 -23.03 -26.96 -13.93
N LEU A 228 -21.98 -27.28 -13.17
CA LEU A 228 -21.01 -28.32 -13.48
C LEU A 228 -21.53 -29.68 -13.04
N ARG A 229 -21.41 -30.69 -13.91
CA ARG A 229 -21.52 -32.11 -13.57
C ARG A 229 -20.13 -32.74 -13.62
N VAL A 230 -19.77 -33.45 -12.55
CA VAL A 230 -18.57 -34.27 -12.46
C VAL A 230 -18.97 -35.74 -12.63
N GLY A 231 -18.49 -36.41 -13.68
CA GLY A 231 -18.75 -37.83 -13.88
C GLY A 231 -18.17 -38.70 -12.76
N ALA A 232 -18.79 -39.84 -12.47
CA ALA A 232 -18.34 -40.78 -11.44
C ALA A 232 -16.92 -41.33 -11.70
N GLU A 233 -16.51 -41.40 -12.97
CA GLU A 233 -15.19 -41.87 -13.40
C GLU A 233 -14.23 -40.73 -13.78
N THR A 234 -14.57 -39.47 -13.44
CA THR A 234 -13.72 -38.30 -13.73
C THR A 234 -12.40 -38.44 -12.97
N PRO A 235 -11.21 -38.36 -13.59
CA PRO A 235 -9.95 -38.46 -12.86
C PRO A 235 -9.86 -37.44 -11.72
N VAL A 236 -9.38 -37.88 -10.56
CA VAL A 236 -9.12 -37.00 -9.40
C VAL A 236 -7.89 -36.14 -9.63
N GLY A 237 -7.86 -34.95 -9.03
CA GLY A 237 -6.74 -34.00 -9.11
C GLY A 237 -7.13 -32.62 -9.65
N PRO A 238 -6.12 -31.75 -9.85
CA PRO A 238 -6.34 -30.37 -10.28
C PRO A 238 -6.85 -30.29 -11.71
N VAL A 239 -7.69 -29.30 -11.95
CA VAL A 239 -8.41 -29.06 -13.20
C VAL A 239 -8.24 -27.60 -13.60
N ASP A 240 -7.84 -27.40 -14.84
CA ASP A 240 -7.79 -26.10 -15.48
C ASP A 240 -9.15 -25.81 -16.11
N ILE A 241 -9.57 -24.55 -16.03
CA ILE A 241 -10.82 -24.08 -16.61
C ILE A 241 -10.49 -23.17 -17.78
N THR A 242 -10.97 -23.51 -18.97
CA THR A 242 -10.82 -22.69 -20.16
C THR A 242 -12.17 -22.15 -20.61
N VAL A 243 -12.26 -20.82 -20.76
CA VAL A 243 -13.43 -20.13 -21.30
C VAL A 243 -13.05 -19.59 -22.68
N VAL A 244 -13.89 -19.88 -23.68
CA VAL A 244 -13.70 -19.44 -25.07
C VAL A 244 -14.89 -18.60 -25.49
N GLY A 245 -14.61 -17.39 -25.98
CA GLY A 245 -15.60 -16.48 -26.56
C GLY A 245 -16.07 -16.93 -27.94
N PRO A 246 -17.25 -16.44 -28.40
CA PRO A 246 -17.77 -16.74 -29.73
C PRO A 246 -16.88 -16.21 -30.87
N ASP A 247 -16.01 -15.25 -30.58
CA ASP A 247 -14.98 -14.70 -31.48
C ASP A 247 -13.68 -15.53 -31.50
N GLY A 248 -13.60 -16.60 -30.71
CA GLY A 248 -12.43 -17.49 -30.59
C GLY A 248 -11.37 -17.03 -29.58
N THR A 249 -11.56 -15.89 -28.92
CA THR A 249 -10.72 -15.48 -27.78
C THR A 249 -10.83 -16.48 -26.64
N ARG A 250 -9.76 -16.66 -25.88
CA ARG A 250 -9.73 -17.67 -24.82
C ARG A 250 -8.89 -17.23 -23.64
N ALA A 251 -9.31 -17.63 -22.45
CA ALA A 251 -8.51 -17.59 -21.24
C ALA A 251 -8.57 -18.94 -20.54
N THR A 252 -7.46 -19.32 -19.90
CA THR A 252 -7.35 -20.54 -19.10
C THR A 252 -6.88 -20.17 -17.71
N GLY A 253 -7.68 -20.52 -16.71
CA GLY A 253 -7.29 -20.50 -15.32
C GLY A 253 -6.71 -21.86 -14.93
N VAL A 254 -5.44 -21.88 -14.53
CA VAL A 254 -4.71 -23.10 -14.20
C VAL A 254 -5.01 -23.52 -12.76
N GLY A 255 -5.37 -24.79 -12.53
CA GLY A 255 -5.58 -25.37 -11.21
C GLY A 255 -6.67 -24.69 -10.38
N LEU A 256 -7.66 -24.06 -11.01
CA LEU A 256 -8.72 -23.33 -10.31
C LEU A 256 -9.78 -24.24 -9.66
N PHE A 257 -9.78 -25.53 -9.99
CA PHE A 257 -10.74 -26.51 -9.51
C PHE A 257 -10.08 -27.86 -9.25
N GLU A 258 -10.60 -28.66 -8.32
CA GLU A 258 -10.08 -29.99 -8.02
C GLU A 258 -11.19 -31.05 -7.96
N VAL A 259 -10.97 -32.20 -8.62
CA VAL A 259 -11.88 -33.35 -8.55
C VAL A 259 -11.40 -34.31 -7.48
N VAL A 260 -12.31 -34.74 -6.61
CA VAL A 260 -11.98 -35.57 -5.43
C VAL A 260 -12.77 -36.87 -5.43
N ALA A 261 -12.26 -37.89 -4.74
CA ALA A 261 -12.97 -39.15 -4.62
C ALA A 261 -14.29 -38.98 -3.82
N PRO A 262 -15.33 -39.80 -4.08
CA PRO A 262 -16.59 -39.75 -3.34
C PRO A 262 -16.35 -39.94 -1.84
N GLY A 263 -16.88 -39.05 -1.02
CA GLY A 263 -16.69 -39.08 0.44
C GLY A 263 -15.29 -38.72 0.92
N ALA A 264 -14.38 -38.30 0.02
CA ALA A 264 -13.14 -37.68 0.43
C ALA A 264 -13.44 -36.39 1.20
N VAL A 265 -12.71 -36.17 2.29
CA VAL A 265 -12.65 -34.86 2.91
C VAL A 265 -12.15 -33.89 1.84
N PRO A 266 -12.77 -32.70 1.70
CA PRO A 266 -12.32 -31.70 0.75
C PRO A 266 -10.79 -31.56 0.80
N PRO A 267 -10.10 -31.62 -0.35
CA PRO A 267 -8.70 -31.27 -0.40
C PRO A 267 -8.59 -29.87 0.21
N PRO A 268 -7.60 -29.64 1.08
CA PRO A 268 -7.36 -28.30 1.60
C PRO A 268 -7.33 -27.36 0.40
N ALA A 269 -8.20 -26.35 0.39
CA ALA A 269 -8.37 -25.47 -0.78
C ALA A 269 -6.98 -25.04 -1.30
N ALA A 270 -6.80 -24.99 -2.63
CA ALA A 270 -5.55 -24.51 -3.20
C ALA A 270 -5.18 -23.16 -2.56
N GLY A 271 -4.15 -23.16 -1.71
CA GLY A 271 -3.89 -22.08 -0.76
C GLY A 271 -3.75 -22.48 0.71
N ALA A 272 -4.03 -23.73 1.11
CA ALA A 272 -3.88 -24.26 2.48
C ALA A 272 -2.43 -24.34 2.99
N GLY A 273 -1.75 -23.20 2.98
CA GLY A 273 -0.43 -23.05 3.54
C GLY A 273 -0.46 -23.17 5.06
N ASN A 274 0.71 -23.43 5.62
CA ASN A 274 0.96 -22.97 6.97
C ASN A 274 0.85 -21.44 7.00
N VAL A 275 0.45 -20.86 8.14
CA VAL A 275 0.69 -19.42 8.35
C VAL A 275 2.18 -19.18 8.12
N ASP A 276 2.50 -18.41 7.08
CA ASP A 276 3.87 -18.20 6.63
C ASP A 276 4.45 -17.02 7.42
N VAL A 277 3.83 -15.85 7.28
CA VAL A 277 4.26 -14.62 7.93
C VAL A 277 3.09 -13.69 8.19
N ILE A 278 3.12 -13.00 9.33
CA ILE A 278 2.30 -11.80 9.56
C ILE A 278 3.20 -10.61 9.26
N SER A 279 2.87 -9.86 8.21
CA SER A 279 3.72 -8.78 7.68
C SER A 279 3.37 -7.40 8.24
N GLY A 280 2.16 -7.24 8.78
CA GLY A 280 1.78 -6.00 9.42
C GLY A 280 0.35 -5.96 9.93
N ALA A 281 0.00 -4.80 10.48
CA ALA A 281 -1.28 -4.54 11.12
C ALA A 281 -1.69 -3.07 10.92
N SER A 282 -2.99 -2.78 10.91
CA SER A 282 -3.58 -1.45 10.85
C SER A 282 -4.89 -1.41 11.66
N PRO A 283 -5.04 -0.50 12.64
CA PRO A 283 -4.02 0.44 13.08
C PRO A 283 -2.87 -0.29 13.80
N ARG A 284 -1.64 0.25 13.72
CA ARG A 284 -0.49 -0.28 14.49
C ARG A 284 -0.49 0.16 15.96
N ALA A 285 -1.36 1.09 16.34
CA ALA A 285 -1.53 1.50 17.72
C ALA A 285 -3.00 1.78 18.02
N PHE A 286 -3.43 1.49 19.24
CA PHE A 286 -4.78 1.80 19.70
C PHE A 286 -4.84 2.03 21.21
N ARG A 287 -5.82 2.82 21.65
CA ARG A 287 -5.96 3.22 23.05
C ARG A 287 -6.61 2.13 23.89
N ALA A 288 -6.09 1.95 25.10
CA ALA A 288 -6.78 1.21 26.14
C ALA A 288 -8.20 1.79 26.37
N GLY A 289 -9.19 0.92 26.55
CA GLY A 289 -10.58 1.30 26.78
C GLY A 289 -11.41 1.62 25.54
N ARG A 290 -10.86 1.50 24.32
CA ARG A 290 -11.60 1.71 23.07
C ARG A 290 -11.72 0.43 22.26
N ASN A 291 -12.87 0.24 21.63
CA ASN A 291 -13.03 -0.84 20.66
C ASN A 291 -12.28 -0.49 19.37
N VAL A 292 -11.69 -1.49 18.73
CA VAL A 292 -10.79 -1.31 17.58
C VAL A 292 -11.20 -2.26 16.47
N SER A 293 -11.24 -1.78 15.23
CA SER A 293 -11.17 -2.64 14.06
C SER A 293 -9.71 -2.77 13.67
N LEU A 294 -9.18 -3.99 13.75
CA LEU A 294 -7.81 -4.34 13.44
C LEU A 294 -7.77 -5.12 12.12
N TRP A 295 -6.90 -4.69 11.24
CA TRP A 295 -6.59 -5.34 9.98
C TRP A 295 -5.16 -5.87 10.02
N LEU A 296 -4.96 -7.18 9.94
CA LEU A 296 -3.66 -7.81 9.78
C LEU A 296 -3.44 -8.16 8.31
N TRP A 297 -2.21 -8.08 7.82
CA TRP A 297 -1.86 -8.62 6.51
C TRP A 297 -0.61 -9.49 6.61
N GLY A 298 -0.54 -10.50 5.77
CA GLY A 298 0.48 -11.53 5.80
C GLY A 298 0.22 -12.58 4.73
N LYS A 299 0.86 -13.73 4.84
CA LYS A 299 0.74 -14.80 3.83
C LYS A 299 0.34 -16.10 4.50
N GLY A 300 -0.58 -16.82 3.86
CA GLY A 300 -1.06 -18.11 4.32
C GLY A 300 -2.07 -18.01 5.45
N PHE A 301 -2.91 -16.96 5.48
CA PHE A 301 -4.01 -16.88 6.44
C PHE A 301 -5.21 -17.65 5.92
N GLU A 302 -5.77 -18.58 6.69
CA GLU A 302 -6.88 -19.44 6.24
C GLU A 302 -8.23 -19.03 6.82
N PRO A 303 -9.35 -19.17 6.08
CA PRO A 303 -10.69 -19.00 6.64
C PRO A 303 -10.87 -19.80 7.94
N GLY A 304 -11.33 -19.13 8.99
CA GLY A 304 -11.40 -19.71 10.33
C GLY A 304 -10.12 -19.59 11.17
N ALA A 305 -9.09 -18.89 10.67
CA ALA A 305 -7.95 -18.50 11.48
C ALA A 305 -8.38 -17.72 12.72
N THR A 306 -7.67 -17.94 13.82
CA THR A 306 -7.87 -17.24 15.08
C THR A 306 -6.71 -16.28 15.35
N VAL A 307 -7.01 -15.15 16.01
CA VAL A 307 -6.03 -14.13 16.37
C VAL A 307 -5.91 -14.09 17.89
N VAL A 308 -4.69 -14.25 18.40
CA VAL A 308 -4.37 -14.23 19.82
C VAL A 308 -3.37 -13.12 20.11
N PHE A 309 -3.57 -12.42 21.21
CA PHE A 309 -2.75 -11.28 21.63
C PHE A 309 -1.95 -11.64 22.88
N SER A 310 -0.69 -11.19 22.98
CA SER A 310 0.20 -11.58 24.10
C SER A 310 -0.19 -10.98 25.45
N GLN A 311 -1.00 -9.92 25.47
CA GLN A 311 -1.41 -9.23 26.70
C GLN A 311 -2.85 -9.57 27.10
N PRO A 312 -3.11 -9.78 28.40
CA PRO A 312 -4.48 -9.87 28.92
C PRO A 312 -5.20 -8.51 28.78
N GLY A 313 -6.53 -8.55 28.65
CA GLY A 313 -7.35 -7.35 28.50
C GLY A 313 -7.63 -6.94 27.04
N ILE A 314 -7.10 -7.69 26.06
CA ILE A 314 -7.40 -7.49 24.64
C ILE A 314 -8.06 -8.74 24.13
N ARG A 315 -9.31 -8.62 23.67
CA ARG A 315 -10.08 -9.77 23.19
C ARG A 315 -10.82 -9.45 21.90
N PRO A 316 -10.81 -10.37 20.92
CA PRO A 316 -11.74 -10.28 19.82
C PRO A 316 -13.18 -10.43 20.35
N TYR A 317 -14.10 -9.59 19.89
CA TYR A 317 -15.53 -9.72 20.21
C TYR A 317 -16.35 -10.33 19.08
N ALA A 318 -15.73 -10.52 17.92
CA ALA A 318 -16.28 -11.25 16.78
C ALA A 318 -15.21 -12.23 16.26
N PRO A 319 -15.60 -13.33 15.61
CA PRO A 319 -14.67 -14.19 14.89
C PRO A 319 -13.83 -13.37 13.90
N ALA A 320 -12.55 -13.72 13.78
CA ALA A 320 -11.68 -13.09 12.81
C ALA A 320 -12.13 -13.48 11.39
N GLU A 321 -12.23 -12.49 10.51
CA GLU A 321 -12.63 -12.68 9.11
C GLU A 321 -11.37 -12.66 8.25
N VAL A 322 -11.06 -13.79 7.62
CA VAL A 322 -9.94 -13.87 6.67
C VAL A 322 -10.42 -13.40 5.32
N VAL A 323 -9.70 -12.42 4.77
CA VAL A 323 -9.92 -11.89 3.43
C VAL A 323 -8.74 -12.32 2.57
N LYS A 324 -8.94 -13.40 1.81
CA LYS A 324 -7.95 -13.88 0.85
C LYS A 324 -7.71 -12.83 -0.24
N ASP A 325 -6.45 -12.71 -0.66
CA ASP A 325 -6.02 -11.77 -1.71
C ASP A 325 -6.59 -10.37 -1.50
N ALA A 326 -6.58 -9.89 -0.25
CA ALA A 326 -7.01 -8.54 0.05
C ALA A 326 -6.10 -7.61 -0.76
N GLY A 327 -6.64 -7.04 -1.84
CA GLY A 327 -5.96 -6.43 -3.01
C GLY A 327 -4.91 -5.33 -2.79
N ASN A 328 -4.24 -5.30 -1.65
CA ASN A 328 -3.01 -4.59 -1.37
C ASN A 328 -1.81 -5.38 -1.92
N TYR A 329 -1.02 -4.70 -2.75
CA TYR A 329 0.25 -5.17 -3.25
C TYR A 329 1.24 -5.45 -2.08
N PRO A 330 1.97 -6.59 -2.05
CA PRO A 330 1.97 -7.74 -2.94
C PRO A 330 1.28 -8.97 -2.30
N GLY A 331 0.13 -9.41 -2.84
CA GLY A 331 -0.39 -10.77 -2.65
C GLY A 331 -0.54 -11.25 -1.19
N PHE A 332 -0.84 -10.34 -0.27
CA PHE A 332 -1.05 -10.70 1.13
C PHE A 332 -2.52 -11.05 1.39
N ASP A 333 -2.72 -12.11 2.14
CA ASP A 333 -3.99 -12.38 2.81
C ASP A 333 -4.20 -11.34 3.91
N GLY A 334 -5.45 -10.96 4.13
CA GLY A 334 -5.88 -10.09 5.21
C GLY A 334 -6.61 -10.86 6.31
N ILE A 335 -6.53 -10.37 7.55
CA ILE A 335 -7.45 -10.75 8.61
C ILE A 335 -8.06 -9.49 9.20
N ARG A 336 -9.39 -9.38 9.16
CA ARG A 336 -10.14 -8.39 9.91
C ARG A 336 -10.51 -8.97 11.27
N SER A 337 -10.13 -8.27 12.34
CA SER A 337 -10.47 -8.63 13.71
C SER A 337 -11.07 -7.42 14.40
N PHE A 338 -12.09 -7.62 15.22
CA PHE A 338 -12.71 -6.55 15.98
C PHE A 338 -12.47 -6.78 17.46
N LEU A 339 -11.81 -5.83 18.11
CA LEU A 339 -11.25 -5.96 19.44
C LEU A 339 -12.03 -5.10 20.45
N VAL A 340 -12.23 -5.65 21.64
CA VAL A 340 -12.49 -4.90 22.87
C VAL A 340 -11.17 -4.79 23.62
N VAL A 341 -10.77 -3.57 23.92
CA VAL A 341 -9.54 -3.26 24.65
C VAL A 341 -9.93 -2.75 26.03
N ASP A 342 -9.52 -3.46 27.07
CA ASP A 342 -9.78 -3.09 28.47
C ASP A 342 -9.16 -1.71 28.77
N PRO A 343 -9.83 -0.80 29.51
CA PRO A 343 -9.24 0.45 29.97
C PRO A 343 -7.93 0.28 30.76
N LEU A 344 -7.73 -0.87 31.39
CA LEU A 344 -6.54 -1.24 32.15
C LEU A 344 -5.57 -2.14 31.36
N ALA A 345 -5.77 -2.30 30.05
CA ALA A 345 -4.82 -3.03 29.20
C ALA A 345 -3.42 -2.42 29.35
N ALA A 346 -2.42 -3.28 29.53
CA ALA A 346 -1.03 -2.85 29.70
C ALA A 346 -0.58 -2.05 28.48
N ARG A 347 0.16 -0.96 28.70
CA ARG A 347 0.71 -0.16 27.60
C ARG A 347 1.91 -0.87 27.00
N GLY A 348 2.21 -0.55 25.75
CA GLY A 348 3.42 -1.03 25.07
C GLY A 348 3.13 -2.04 23.96
N PRO A 349 4.20 -2.62 23.39
CA PRO A 349 4.09 -3.48 22.22
C PRO A 349 3.31 -4.75 22.55
N LEU A 350 2.53 -5.19 21.56
CA LEU A 350 1.67 -6.35 21.63
C LEU A 350 2.04 -7.32 20.51
N ASP A 351 2.36 -8.54 20.90
CA ASP A 351 2.62 -9.61 19.95
C ASP A 351 1.28 -10.20 19.51
N VAL A 352 1.19 -10.46 18.20
CA VAL A 352 -0.01 -11.05 17.60
C VAL A 352 0.35 -12.41 17.04
N THR A 353 -0.39 -13.43 17.48
CA THR A 353 -0.29 -14.80 16.96
C THR A 353 -1.51 -15.07 16.10
N VAL A 354 -1.30 -15.50 14.86
CA VAL A 354 -2.35 -16.02 13.99
C VAL A 354 -2.23 -17.54 13.96
N ILE A 355 -3.33 -18.25 14.21
CA ILE A 355 -3.39 -19.72 14.20
C ILE A 355 -4.45 -20.16 13.20
N ASN A 356 -4.05 -20.87 12.15
CA ASN A 356 -4.96 -21.44 11.16
C ASN A 356 -5.69 -22.69 11.70
N PRO A 357 -6.80 -23.13 11.08
CA PRO A 357 -7.51 -24.35 11.46
C PRO A 357 -6.65 -25.63 11.42
N ASN A 358 -5.60 -25.65 10.59
CA ASN A 358 -4.62 -26.74 10.52
C ASN A 358 -3.55 -26.69 11.64
N ALA A 359 -3.73 -25.81 12.63
CA ALA A 359 -2.83 -25.55 13.75
C ALA A 359 -1.45 -24.95 13.39
N SER A 360 -1.21 -24.59 12.13
CA SER A 360 -0.06 -23.76 11.79
C SER A 360 -0.21 -22.37 12.40
N GLN A 361 0.90 -21.76 12.80
CA GLN A 361 0.89 -20.46 13.45
C GLN A 361 2.11 -19.61 13.08
N ALA A 362 1.91 -18.30 13.06
CA ALA A 362 3.00 -17.32 13.04
C ALA A 362 2.77 -16.28 14.14
N ILE A 363 3.88 -15.75 14.66
CA ILE A 363 3.88 -14.69 15.67
C ILE A 363 4.54 -13.45 15.05
N ALA A 364 3.85 -12.32 15.08
CA ALA A 364 4.45 -11.03 14.78
C ALA A 364 4.65 -10.23 16.07
N PRO A 365 5.89 -10.19 16.58
CA PRO A 365 6.19 -9.48 17.81
C PRO A 365 6.05 -7.96 17.62
N GLY A 366 5.36 -7.30 18.56
CA GLY A 366 5.17 -5.84 18.57
C GLY A 366 4.52 -5.26 17.31
N VAL A 367 3.76 -6.05 16.53
CA VAL A 367 3.15 -5.57 15.27
C VAL A 367 2.04 -4.55 15.50
N VAL A 368 1.48 -4.53 16.72
CA VAL A 368 0.58 -3.49 17.22
C VAL A 368 1.01 -3.04 18.62
N GLN A 369 0.54 -1.87 19.07
CA GLN A 369 0.85 -1.30 20.37
C GLN A 369 -0.42 -0.82 21.08
N VAL A 370 -0.52 -1.09 22.38
CA VAL A 370 -1.52 -0.44 23.23
C VAL A 370 -0.93 0.86 23.76
N ILE A 371 -1.64 1.97 23.50
CA ILE A 371 -1.30 3.28 24.06
C ILE A 371 -2.27 3.66 25.17
N GLY A 372 -1.83 4.54 26.06
CA GLY A 372 -2.60 4.94 27.23
C GLY A 372 -4.00 5.47 26.91
N ALA A 373 -4.91 5.31 27.88
CA ALA A 373 -6.22 5.97 27.88
C ALA A 373 -6.08 7.50 27.76
N ASP A 374 -7.17 8.21 27.46
CA ASP A 374 -7.13 9.67 27.24
C ASP A 374 -6.60 10.46 28.47
N ASP A 375 -6.60 9.86 29.67
CA ASP A 375 -6.11 10.46 30.93
C ASP A 375 -4.80 9.83 31.47
N ALA A 376 -4.10 9.06 30.65
CA ALA A 376 -2.90 8.34 31.03
C ALA A 376 -1.67 9.28 31.14
N ILE A 377 -1.21 9.53 32.37
CA ILE A 377 0.11 10.16 32.62
C ILE A 377 1.20 9.28 31.96
N PRO A 378 2.09 9.82 31.10
CA PRO A 378 3.20 9.07 30.51
C PRO A 378 4.08 8.43 31.61
N ASP A 379 4.58 7.22 31.37
CA ASP A 379 5.51 6.59 32.33
C ASP A 379 6.82 7.39 32.32
N GLU A 380 7.20 7.88 33.50
CA GLU A 380 8.40 8.69 33.72
C GLU A 380 9.71 7.93 33.46
N ASN A 381 9.64 6.60 33.32
CA ASN A 381 10.81 5.74 33.07
C ASN A 381 11.17 5.53 31.59
N ASP A 382 10.38 6.03 30.64
CA ASP A 382 10.67 5.93 29.20
C ASP A 382 11.66 7.01 28.68
N VAL A 383 12.20 7.85 29.57
CA VAL A 383 13.11 8.94 29.19
C VAL A 383 14.25 9.10 30.21
N VAL A 384 15.35 8.39 29.99
CA VAL A 384 16.64 8.72 30.62
C VAL A 384 17.74 8.71 29.56
N ASP A 385 17.68 9.68 28.65
CA ASP A 385 18.86 10.15 27.91
C ASP A 385 18.94 11.68 28.12
N ASP A 386 20.16 12.23 28.16
CA ASP A 386 20.56 13.61 28.54
C ASP A 386 19.89 14.77 27.75
N PHE A 387 18.87 14.50 26.92
CA PHE A 387 18.22 15.44 25.99
C PHE A 387 16.82 15.92 26.45
N GLY A 388 16.50 15.74 27.73
CA GLY A 388 15.30 16.25 28.41
C GLY A 388 14.01 15.44 28.18
N PRO A 389 12.90 15.76 28.87
CA PRO A 389 11.66 14.99 28.84
C PRO A 389 10.97 15.13 27.49
N CYS A 390 10.89 14.04 26.72
CA CYS A 390 10.37 13.93 25.37
C CYS A 390 8.94 14.56 25.19
N LEU A 391 8.54 14.91 23.96
CA LEU A 391 7.30 15.70 23.70
C LEU A 391 6.03 14.95 24.17
N ALA A 392 5.08 15.69 24.75
CA ALA A 392 3.83 15.13 25.24
C ALA A 392 3.08 14.34 24.15
N ALA A 393 2.40 13.26 24.54
CA ALA A 393 1.63 12.38 23.67
C ALA A 393 0.55 13.12 22.84
N GLU A 394 0.16 14.33 23.26
CA GLU A 394 -0.84 15.19 22.63
C GLU A 394 -0.28 16.04 21.47
N THR A 395 1.03 16.04 21.23
CA THR A 395 1.65 16.83 20.16
C THR A 395 1.17 16.37 18.77
N THR A 396 0.84 17.32 17.89
CA THR A 396 0.47 17.04 16.51
C THR A 396 1.71 17.01 15.61
N ILE A 397 1.80 16.03 14.72
CA ILE A 397 2.90 16.00 13.73
C ILE A 397 2.72 17.18 12.76
N GLU A 398 3.68 18.11 12.76
CA GLU A 398 3.67 19.26 11.85
C GLU A 398 4.21 18.85 10.47
N GLU A 399 5.36 18.18 10.42
CA GLU A 399 6.04 17.80 9.17
C GLU A 399 6.98 16.60 9.32
N ILE A 400 7.25 15.95 8.19
CA ILE A 400 8.43 15.08 8.01
C ILE A 400 9.29 15.80 6.97
N THR A 401 10.48 16.23 7.37
CA THR A 401 11.38 17.04 6.54
C THR A 401 12.16 16.17 5.56
N PHE A 402 12.77 15.07 6.03
CA PHE A 402 13.46 14.11 5.18
C PHE A 402 13.73 12.77 5.89
N VAL A 403 14.12 11.76 5.10
CA VAL A 403 14.51 10.42 5.57
C VAL A 403 15.90 10.06 5.03
N GLN A 404 16.72 9.43 5.86
CA GLN A 404 18.03 8.90 5.49
C GLN A 404 18.19 7.44 5.94
N PRO A 405 18.94 6.61 5.18
CA PRO A 405 19.46 6.89 3.85
C PRO A 405 18.33 6.97 2.79
N MET A 406 18.53 7.75 1.71
CA MET A 406 17.56 7.87 0.61
C MET A 406 17.56 6.68 -0.35
N GLN A 407 18.64 5.90 -0.36
CA GLN A 407 18.77 4.67 -1.16
C GLN A 407 19.39 3.57 -0.31
N VAL A 408 18.90 2.34 -0.46
CA VAL A 408 19.41 1.16 0.24
C VAL A 408 19.32 -0.08 -0.65
N LYS A 409 20.19 -1.06 -0.43
CA LYS A 409 20.18 -2.32 -1.19
C LYS A 409 19.44 -3.43 -0.42
N PRO A 410 18.80 -4.38 -1.11
CA PRO A 410 18.34 -5.62 -0.49
C PRO A 410 19.46 -6.35 0.26
N GLY A 411 19.13 -6.97 1.39
CA GLY A 411 20.07 -7.74 2.22
C GLY A 411 21.02 -6.89 3.07
N THR A 412 20.75 -5.59 3.26
CA THR A 412 21.64 -4.69 4.01
C THR A 412 20.97 -4.10 5.26
N PRO A 413 21.75 -3.78 6.32
CA PRO A 413 21.24 -3.00 7.44
C PRO A 413 20.76 -1.61 6.97
N LEU A 414 19.65 -1.17 7.52
CA LEU A 414 19.04 0.14 7.27
C LEU A 414 18.98 0.93 8.59
N PRO A 415 20.00 1.75 8.92
CA PRO A 415 19.94 2.68 10.02
C PRO A 415 19.06 3.87 9.62
N LEU A 416 17.75 3.73 9.78
CA LEU A 416 16.77 4.72 9.33
C LEU A 416 16.79 5.93 10.25
N ALA A 417 16.91 7.13 9.69
CA ALA A 417 16.72 8.39 10.38
C ALA A 417 15.59 9.18 9.70
N ILE A 418 14.59 9.59 10.46
CA ILE A 418 13.45 10.39 10.01
C ILE A 418 13.52 11.71 10.75
N VAL A 419 13.72 12.80 10.03
CA VAL A 419 13.76 14.15 10.60
C VAL A 419 12.44 14.82 10.32
N GLY A 420 11.84 15.45 11.33
CA GLY A 420 10.61 16.19 11.20
C GLY A 420 10.33 17.07 12.40
N ARG A 421 9.08 17.51 12.52
CA ARG A 421 8.62 18.32 13.65
C ARG A 421 7.37 17.75 14.29
N GLY A 422 7.36 17.78 15.63
CA GLY A 422 6.23 17.36 16.45
C GLY A 422 6.11 15.84 16.65
N PHE A 423 7.19 15.06 16.59
CA PHE A 423 7.12 13.63 16.92
C PHE A 423 7.02 13.45 18.44
N ALA A 424 5.90 12.89 18.91
CA ALA A 424 5.64 12.64 20.31
C ALA A 424 6.30 11.34 20.80
N CYS A 425 6.49 11.18 22.11
CA CYS A 425 7.00 9.90 22.64
C CYS A 425 6.05 8.75 22.29
N GLY A 426 6.62 7.61 21.89
CA GLY A 426 5.82 6.50 21.37
C GLY A 426 5.28 6.75 19.96
N ALA A 427 5.79 7.74 19.23
CA ALA A 427 5.53 7.84 17.80
C ALA A 427 6.03 6.58 17.09
N THR A 428 5.22 6.10 16.18
CA THR A 428 5.45 4.87 15.43
C THR A 428 5.71 5.21 13.96
N VAL A 429 6.42 4.32 13.27
CA VAL A 429 6.75 4.46 11.85
C VAL A 429 6.10 3.33 11.06
N ILE A 430 5.48 3.70 9.94
CA ILE A 430 4.92 2.79 8.94
C ILE A 430 5.70 3.01 7.64
N ILE A 431 6.22 1.93 7.08
CA ILE A 431 6.91 1.95 5.79
C ILE A 431 6.17 1.00 4.86
N ALA A 432 5.66 1.53 3.74
CA ALA A 432 4.92 0.74 2.76
C ALA A 432 5.87 -0.14 1.93
N GLY A 433 5.39 -1.24 1.35
CA GLY A 433 6.15 -2.01 0.34
C GLY A 433 6.95 -3.23 0.81
N GLY A 434 6.77 -3.68 2.07
CA GLY A 434 7.34 -4.95 2.58
C GLY A 434 8.87 -5.04 2.53
N GLY A 435 9.41 -6.21 2.87
CA GLY A 435 10.85 -6.52 2.77
C GLY A 435 11.75 -5.77 3.77
N LEU A 436 11.17 -5.29 4.87
CA LEU A 436 11.89 -4.64 5.97
C LEU A 436 11.60 -5.39 7.26
N ARG A 437 12.64 -5.66 8.04
CA ARG A 437 12.54 -6.36 9.32
C ARG A 437 13.27 -5.57 10.39
N ALA A 438 12.66 -5.41 11.55
CA ALA A 438 13.38 -4.93 12.73
C ALA A 438 14.17 -6.10 13.35
N PRO A 439 15.48 -5.96 13.60
CA PRO A 439 16.21 -6.89 14.43
C PRO A 439 15.56 -7.04 15.81
N GLN A 440 15.75 -8.18 16.46
CA GLN A 440 15.19 -8.42 17.79
C GLN A 440 15.62 -7.32 18.77
N GLY A 441 14.66 -6.67 19.42
CA GLY A 441 14.91 -5.58 20.37
C GLY A 441 15.16 -4.20 19.73
N SER A 442 15.14 -4.08 18.40
CA SER A 442 15.18 -2.77 17.73
C SER A 442 13.82 -2.08 17.83
N ALA A 443 13.82 -0.91 18.47
CA ALA A 443 12.66 -0.04 18.59
C ALA A 443 13.00 1.38 18.09
N PRO A 444 12.03 2.12 17.55
CA PRO A 444 12.19 3.55 17.27
C PRO A 444 12.66 4.31 18.50
N ARG A 445 13.72 5.11 18.36
CA ARG A 445 14.17 6.08 19.37
C ARG A 445 13.96 7.49 18.85
N ILE A 446 13.47 8.39 19.69
CA ILE A 446 13.22 9.80 19.33
C ILE A 446 14.24 10.68 20.05
N VAL A 447 14.95 11.49 19.28
CA VAL A 447 15.94 12.46 19.77
C VAL A 447 15.46 13.85 19.39
N ARG A 448 15.61 14.81 20.30
CA ARG A 448 15.22 16.20 20.04
C ARG A 448 16.41 17.06 19.70
N ASP A 449 16.15 18.07 18.89
CA ASP A 449 17.09 19.16 18.70
C ASP A 449 17.14 20.00 20.00
N GLY A 450 18.35 20.29 20.48
CA GLY A 450 18.55 21.04 21.72
C GLY A 450 18.20 22.53 21.61
N VAL A 451 17.98 23.03 20.39
CA VAL A 451 17.68 24.44 20.10
C VAL A 451 16.19 24.61 19.72
N ASP A 452 15.66 23.75 18.86
CA ASP A 452 14.22 23.71 18.54
C ASP A 452 13.57 22.43 19.09
N PRO A 453 12.87 22.47 20.23
CA PRO A 453 12.27 21.28 20.83
C PRO A 453 11.15 20.66 20.00
N GLN A 454 10.60 21.37 19.01
CA GLN A 454 9.66 20.80 18.04
C GLN A 454 10.37 19.97 16.98
N LYS A 455 11.64 20.25 16.69
CA LYS A 455 12.43 19.49 15.73
C LYS A 455 12.92 18.20 16.37
N THR A 456 12.52 17.10 15.77
CA THR A 456 12.71 15.75 16.30
C THR A 456 13.26 14.83 15.23
N THR A 457 14.21 13.99 15.60
CA THR A 457 14.73 12.91 14.76
C THR A 457 14.33 11.58 15.37
N LEU A 458 13.61 10.77 14.60
CA LEU A 458 13.32 9.38 14.94
C LEU A 458 14.35 8.50 14.26
N TYR A 459 15.10 7.73 15.03
CA TYR A 459 16.01 6.71 14.52
C TYR A 459 15.42 5.32 14.71
N TRP A 460 15.58 4.45 13.71
CA TRP A 460 15.14 3.07 13.79
C TRP A 460 16.08 2.15 12.99
N ASP A 461 16.69 1.21 13.69
CA ASP A 461 17.59 0.25 13.05
C ASP A 461 16.77 -0.90 12.46
N LEU A 462 16.80 -1.02 11.13
CA LEU A 462 16.09 -2.02 10.35
C LEU A 462 17.06 -2.88 9.55
N GLU A 463 16.55 -3.95 8.96
CA GLU A 463 17.22 -4.78 7.96
C GLU A 463 16.33 -4.80 6.72
N VAL A 464 16.94 -4.56 5.55
CA VAL A 464 16.29 -4.81 4.27
C VAL A 464 16.50 -6.27 3.92
N THR A 465 15.42 -7.04 3.79
CA THR A 465 15.53 -8.46 3.46
C THR A 465 16.10 -8.66 2.06
N ALA A 466 16.72 -9.81 1.80
CA ALA A 466 17.33 -10.11 0.50
C ALA A 466 16.33 -10.17 -0.67
N ASP A 467 15.06 -10.45 -0.35
CA ASP A 467 13.93 -10.51 -1.27
C ASP A 467 13.10 -9.21 -1.34
N ALA A 468 13.57 -8.14 -0.70
CA ALA A 468 12.86 -6.86 -0.68
C ALA A 468 12.71 -6.30 -2.10
N ALA A 469 11.46 -6.00 -2.50
CA ALA A 469 11.16 -5.50 -3.82
C ALA A 469 11.84 -4.13 -4.09
N VAL A 470 12.47 -3.98 -5.24
CA VAL A 470 13.05 -2.70 -5.68
C VAL A 470 11.95 -1.65 -5.86
N GLY A 471 12.22 -0.40 -5.50
CA GLY A 471 11.31 0.74 -5.71
C GLY A 471 11.24 1.71 -4.54
N SER A 472 10.46 2.78 -4.72
CA SER A 472 10.26 3.83 -3.71
C SER A 472 9.48 3.31 -2.50
N ARG A 473 9.71 3.96 -1.35
CA ARG A 473 9.11 3.63 -0.06
C ARG A 473 8.56 4.90 0.57
N ASP A 474 7.28 4.88 0.86
CA ASP A 474 6.63 5.94 1.63
C ASP A 474 6.85 5.69 3.11
N VAL A 475 7.09 6.75 3.86
CA VAL A 475 7.30 6.70 5.31
C VAL A 475 6.23 7.53 5.98
N THR A 476 5.43 6.89 6.84
CA THR A 476 4.42 7.55 7.65
C THR A 476 4.84 7.50 9.11
N VAL A 477 4.84 8.65 9.78
CA VAL A 477 4.98 8.73 11.24
C VAL A 477 3.60 8.95 11.84
N VAL A 478 3.30 8.27 12.94
CA VAL A 478 2.03 8.38 13.67
C VAL A 478 2.31 8.58 15.15
N ASN A 479 1.84 9.68 15.71
CA ASN A 479 1.90 9.95 17.14
C ASN A 479 0.79 9.18 17.89
N PRO A 480 0.93 8.97 19.21
CA PRO A 480 -0.11 8.30 20.01
C PRO A 480 -1.49 8.97 19.98
N ASN A 481 -1.56 10.28 19.74
CA ASN A 481 -2.83 10.98 19.53
C ASN A 481 -3.48 10.73 18.16
N ASN A 482 -2.93 9.83 17.34
CA ASN A 482 -3.31 9.53 15.95
C ASN A 482 -3.04 10.65 14.94
N SER A 483 -2.37 11.74 15.32
CA SER A 483 -1.82 12.65 14.32
C SER A 483 -0.78 11.89 13.50
N SER A 484 -0.84 12.03 12.18
CA SER A 484 -0.04 11.24 11.25
C SER A 484 0.38 12.10 10.06
N LYS A 485 1.58 11.85 9.55
CA LYS A 485 2.04 12.46 8.31
C LYS A 485 2.86 11.47 7.51
N THR A 486 2.77 11.56 6.19
CA THR A 486 3.45 10.68 5.25
C THR A 486 4.39 11.50 4.38
N LEU A 487 5.65 11.09 4.32
CA LEU A 487 6.59 11.50 3.31
C LEU A 487 6.56 10.45 2.19
N ALA A 488 5.98 10.83 1.04
CA ALA A 488 5.94 9.97 -0.14
C ALA A 488 7.34 9.85 -0.75
N GLN A 489 7.67 8.67 -1.25
CA GLN A 489 8.97 8.34 -1.87
C GLN A 489 10.17 8.75 -0.99
N ALA A 490 10.02 8.60 0.32
CA ALA A 490 10.99 9.04 1.32
C ALA A 490 12.37 8.41 1.14
N PHE A 491 12.43 7.15 0.72
CA PHE A 491 13.65 6.48 0.26
C PHE A 491 13.33 5.42 -0.79
N SER A 492 14.34 4.81 -1.40
CA SER A 492 14.16 3.74 -2.39
C SER A 492 15.06 2.53 -2.12
N ILE A 493 14.51 1.33 -2.35
CA ILE A 493 15.30 0.11 -2.46
C ILE A 493 15.80 0.00 -3.90
N VAL A 494 17.11 -0.11 -4.09
CA VAL A 494 17.77 -0.14 -5.40
C VAL A 494 18.74 -1.32 -5.49
N LEU A 495 18.97 -1.84 -6.71
CA LEU A 495 19.97 -2.89 -6.92
C LEU A 495 21.40 -2.32 -6.86
N GLU A 496 21.57 -1.08 -7.32
CA GLU A 496 22.83 -0.35 -7.33
C GLU A 496 22.63 1.03 -6.71
N ILE A 497 23.49 1.39 -5.75
CA ILE A 497 23.49 2.73 -5.17
C ILE A 497 24.33 3.59 -6.10
N THR A 498 23.74 4.63 -6.66
CA THR A 498 24.50 5.62 -7.42
C THR A 498 25.12 6.57 -6.40
N GLU A 499 26.37 6.33 -6.01
CA GLU A 499 27.14 7.34 -5.28
C GLU A 499 27.32 8.54 -6.21
N SER A 500 26.49 9.57 -6.05
CA SER A 500 26.83 10.88 -6.59
C SER A 500 28.01 11.40 -5.76
N TYR A 501 29.23 11.16 -6.24
CA TYR A 501 30.37 11.99 -5.85
C TYR A 501 30.01 13.41 -6.31
N ALA A 502 29.51 14.23 -5.39
CA ALA A 502 29.52 15.66 -5.56
C ALA A 502 30.99 16.03 -5.73
N GLY A 503 31.37 16.28 -6.98
CA GLY A 503 32.73 16.50 -7.41
C GLY A 503 33.42 17.52 -6.51
N ASP A 504 34.55 17.08 -5.99
CA ASP A 504 35.66 17.88 -5.51
C ASP A 504 35.74 19.20 -6.30
N GLY A 505 35.69 20.31 -5.56
CA GLY A 505 35.77 21.65 -6.14
C GLY A 505 37.09 21.76 -6.89
N GLY A 506 37.00 21.78 -8.22
CA GLY A 506 38.13 22.06 -9.09
C GLY A 506 38.81 23.34 -8.64
N VAL A 507 40.01 23.19 -8.07
CA VAL A 507 40.98 24.25 -7.91
C VAL A 507 41.33 24.73 -9.32
N ASP A 508 40.78 25.87 -9.70
CA ASP A 508 41.22 26.61 -10.89
C ASP A 508 42.60 27.19 -10.57
N GLU A 509 43.62 26.43 -10.95
CA GLU A 509 45.02 26.85 -10.96
C GLU A 509 45.21 27.91 -12.05
N ARG A 510 44.92 29.17 -11.72
CA ARG A 510 45.41 30.33 -12.48
C ARG A 510 46.42 31.13 -11.68
N VAL A 511 47.67 30.74 -11.92
CA VAL A 511 48.87 31.57 -11.80
C VAL A 511 48.60 32.99 -12.31
N LYS A 512 48.66 33.97 -11.41
CA LYS A 512 49.28 35.29 -11.67
C LYS A 512 50.03 35.77 -10.44
N GLN A 513 51.33 35.55 -10.54
CA GLN A 513 52.42 36.22 -9.86
C GLN A 513 52.44 37.71 -10.24
N ASP A 514 52.29 38.62 -9.27
CA ASP A 514 53.32 39.59 -8.86
C ASP A 514 52.81 40.63 -7.82
N ASP A 515 53.64 40.78 -6.80
CA ASP A 515 54.01 41.95 -5.98
C ASP A 515 53.01 42.73 -5.09
N GLY A 516 53.35 42.77 -3.78
CA GLY A 516 53.05 43.94 -2.94
C GLY A 516 52.77 43.75 -1.45
N VAL A 517 53.76 43.28 -0.68
CA VAL A 517 54.14 43.75 0.68
C VAL A 517 53.02 44.21 1.65
N HIS A 518 52.78 43.45 2.73
CA HIS A 518 53.11 43.92 4.09
C HIS A 518 53.01 42.80 5.13
N ALA A 519 54.10 42.64 5.88
CA ALA A 519 54.29 41.69 6.95
C ALA A 519 53.56 42.07 8.24
N CYS A 520 53.14 41.04 9.00
CA CYS A 520 53.52 40.93 10.42
C CYS A 520 53.35 39.46 10.86
N SER A 521 54.48 38.74 10.99
CA SER A 521 54.60 37.57 11.87
C SER A 521 54.85 38.07 13.30
N THR A 522 54.51 37.31 14.34
CA THR A 522 55.47 36.43 15.07
C THR A 522 54.68 35.32 15.80
N SER A 523 54.95 34.02 15.56
CA SER A 523 55.90 33.13 16.27
C SER A 523 55.52 32.83 17.73
N GLY A 524 55.59 31.63 18.30
CA GLY A 524 56.13 30.31 17.92
C GLY A 524 55.67 29.28 18.97
N ALA A 525 55.39 28.04 18.61
CA ALA A 525 56.31 26.90 18.56
C ALA A 525 56.76 26.32 19.94
N SER A 526 56.20 25.12 20.22
CA SER A 526 56.86 23.90 20.76
C SER A 526 57.71 23.94 22.04
N SER A 527 57.44 23.04 23.00
CA SER A 527 58.13 21.73 23.11
C SER A 527 58.04 21.08 24.51
N ARG A 528 57.93 19.74 24.50
CA ARG A 528 58.50 18.72 25.40
C ARG A 528 58.65 18.99 26.90
N GLY A 529 57.88 18.20 27.68
CA GLY A 529 58.35 17.18 28.64
C GLY A 529 59.29 17.58 29.78
N VAL A 530 58.91 17.24 31.01
CA VAL A 530 59.75 16.68 32.09
C VAL A 530 58.83 16.36 33.29
N LEU A 531 58.85 15.10 33.73
CA LEU A 531 58.45 14.68 35.08
C LEU A 531 59.71 14.76 35.97
N PRO A 532 59.59 15.06 37.27
CA PRO A 532 59.88 13.99 38.21
C PRO A 532 59.04 13.96 39.50
N LEU A 533 59.15 12.77 40.09
CA LEU A 533 58.67 12.15 41.32
C LEU A 533 59.20 12.80 42.63
N LEU A 534 58.39 12.83 43.70
CA LEU A 534 58.77 12.67 45.14
C LEU A 534 57.47 12.65 45.99
N LEU A 535 56.94 11.53 46.52
CA LEU A 535 57.29 10.65 47.66
C LEU A 535 56.89 11.16 49.07
N GLY A 536 56.12 10.33 49.80
CA GLY A 536 55.79 10.41 51.24
C GLY A 536 54.33 10.04 51.51
N LEU A 537 53.88 8.79 51.71
CA LEU A 537 54.21 7.71 52.67
C LEU A 537 53.59 7.90 54.08
N GLY A 538 52.73 6.94 54.49
CA GLY A 538 52.27 6.67 55.86
C GLY A 538 50.77 6.33 55.96
N LEU A 539 50.29 5.08 55.76
CA LEU A 539 50.19 3.94 56.70
C LEU A 539 49.54 4.34 58.07
N LEU A 540 48.59 3.65 58.72
CA LEU A 540 48.11 2.25 58.71
C LEU A 540 46.83 2.11 59.60
N LEU A 541 46.10 0.99 59.35
CA LEU A 541 45.30 0.13 60.26
C LEU A 541 44.06 0.72 60.98
N GLY A 542 42.85 0.17 60.81
CA GLY A 542 42.37 -1.14 61.30
C GLY A 542 41.27 -0.85 62.36
N THR A 543 40.10 -1.48 62.46
CA THR A 543 39.76 -2.91 62.47
C THR A 543 38.22 -3.07 62.52
N ARG A 544 37.78 -4.31 62.19
CA ARG A 544 36.47 -4.95 62.37
C ARG A 544 35.61 -4.54 63.59
N SER A 545 34.28 -4.62 63.44
CA SER A 545 33.40 -5.29 64.41
C SER A 545 32.04 -5.68 63.80
N ARG A 546 31.44 -6.74 64.35
CA ARG A 546 30.29 -7.54 63.89
C ARG A 546 28.95 -7.05 64.46
N GLY A 547 27.90 -7.17 63.65
CA GLY A 547 26.68 -7.96 63.97
C GLY A 547 25.56 -7.32 64.80
N THR A 548 24.31 -7.44 64.34
CA THR A 548 23.26 -8.30 64.93
C THR A 548 21.93 -8.23 64.17
N ARG A 549 21.17 -9.33 64.25
CA ARG A 549 19.86 -9.64 63.66
C ARG A 549 18.69 -8.91 64.35
N SER A 550 17.55 -8.77 63.67
CA SER A 550 16.23 -9.01 64.29
C SER A 550 15.13 -9.28 63.23
N LEU A 551 14.23 -10.20 63.57
CA LEU A 551 13.07 -10.73 62.84
C LEU A 551 11.80 -9.85 62.94
N GLY A 552 10.82 -10.12 62.07
CA GLY A 552 9.37 -9.95 62.31
C GLY A 552 8.58 -9.95 60.99
N ARG A 553 8.04 -11.06 60.48
CA ARG A 553 6.81 -11.84 60.82
C ARG A 553 5.50 -11.20 60.31
N ARG A 554 4.87 -11.91 59.36
CA ARG A 554 3.47 -11.99 58.90
C ARG A 554 2.43 -10.99 59.46
N ARG A 555 1.63 -10.42 58.54
CA ARG A 555 0.21 -10.74 58.40
C ARG A 555 -0.12 -11.01 56.95
#